data_AF-A0A1M3IDC4-F1
#
_entry.id   AF-A0A1M3IDC4-F1
#
_cell.length_a   1.000
_cell.length_b   1.000
_cell.length_c   1.000
_cell.angle_alpha   90.00
_cell.angle_beta   90.00
_cell.angle_gamma   90.00
#
_symmetry.space_group_name_H-M   'P 1'
#
loop_
_entity.id
_entity.type
_entity.pdbx_description
1 polymer ?
#
loop_
_entity_poly.entity_id
_entity_poly.type
_entity_poly.pdbx_seq_one_letter_code
_entity_poly.pdbx_strand_id
1 'polypeptide(L)'
;MKPKHKKNKPARTQAQQIELGIRLVSQALLKHYQNEAKPHEEEPFALIADDIRMVRLSAFIKCYTQGNMDALVLAGDPTEAQLAAAWQSLKLQYYDASGNGAALQAGERQQLLNAYILFINRVRLNMQALATHYHAGIVAELKEDGFDYPLTPATLQDDLQYISNELVGWEVKKEQLEKELQDDHNRSNSNTIITEDYFLEQLAELRKFEGYNTPVTRLAEEMTVYDYCISLKRYNAHAERLLNQKQQEEYAHR
;
A
#
# COMPACT_ATOMS: atom_id res chain seq x y z
N MET A 1 -39.07 37.54 47.48
CA MET A 1 -38.06 36.96 46.58
C MET A 1 -38.68 36.74 45.21
N LYS A 2 -38.24 37.44 44.16
CA LYS A 2 -38.76 37.27 42.79
C LYS A 2 -37.98 36.16 42.07
N PRO A 3 -38.63 35.17 41.45
CA PRO A 3 -37.93 34.10 40.74
C PRO A 3 -37.32 34.63 39.44
N LYS A 4 -36.03 34.36 39.23
CA LYS A 4 -35.33 34.66 37.98
C LYS A 4 -35.80 33.68 36.90
N HIS A 5 -36.58 34.17 35.93
CA HIS A 5 -36.88 33.41 34.72
C HIS A 5 -35.60 33.15 33.93
N LYS A 6 -35.14 31.90 33.91
CA LYS A 6 -34.14 31.41 32.93
C LYS A 6 -34.79 31.43 31.56
N LYS A 7 -34.30 32.29 30.66
CA LYS A 7 -34.68 32.28 29.24
C LYS A 7 -34.15 31.00 28.61
N ASN A 8 -35.03 30.05 28.29
CA ASN A 8 -34.70 28.91 27.43
C ASN A 8 -34.31 29.47 26.06
N LYS A 9 -33.06 29.25 25.65
CA LYS A 9 -32.66 29.49 24.26
C LYS A 9 -33.38 28.45 23.39
N PRO A 10 -34.01 28.86 22.27
CA PRO A 10 -34.67 27.93 21.39
C PRO A 10 -33.65 26.92 20.84
N ALA A 11 -34.03 25.64 20.83
CA ALA A 11 -33.24 24.59 20.22
C ALA A 11 -33.06 24.92 18.73
N ARG A 12 -31.81 24.84 18.24
CA ARG A 12 -31.52 25.04 16.82
C ARG A 12 -32.30 24.02 16.00
N THR A 13 -32.96 24.48 14.96
CA THR A 13 -33.67 23.60 14.03
C THR A 13 -32.67 22.68 13.32
N GLN A 14 -33.13 21.52 12.84
CA GLN A 14 -32.28 20.57 12.13
C GLN A 14 -31.56 21.21 10.92
N ALA A 15 -32.23 22.13 10.22
CA ALA A 15 -31.64 22.93 9.15
C ALA A 15 -30.47 23.81 9.63
N GLN A 16 -30.58 24.45 10.80
CA GLN A 16 -29.51 25.26 11.38
C GLN A 16 -28.32 24.43 11.87
N GLN A 17 -28.52 23.15 12.19
CA GLN A 17 -27.44 22.24 12.55
C GLN A 17 -26.68 21.76 11.30
N ILE A 18 -27.40 21.48 10.21
CA ILE A 18 -26.81 21.12 8.92
C ILE A 18 -25.99 22.28 8.35
N GLU A 19 -26.54 23.50 8.35
CA GLU A 19 -25.85 24.70 7.87
C GLU A 19 -24.55 24.99 8.66
N LEU A 20 -24.58 24.75 9.98
CA LEU A 20 -23.38 24.87 10.82
C LEU A 20 -22.33 23.82 10.48
N GLY A 21 -22.74 22.56 10.23
CA GLY A 21 -21.85 21.49 9.80
C GLY A 21 -21.16 21.81 8.48
N ILE A 22 -21.92 22.26 7.48
CA ILE A 22 -21.39 22.66 6.17
C ILE A 22 -20.38 23.80 6.33
N ARG A 23 -20.67 24.79 7.17
CA ARG A 23 -19.77 25.93 7.39
C ARG A 23 -18.46 25.54 8.05
N LEU A 24 -18.48 24.58 8.97
CA LEU A 24 -17.29 24.06 9.65
C LEU A 24 -16.40 23.25 8.70
N VAL A 25 -17.01 22.40 7.86
CA VAL A 25 -16.28 21.63 6.84
C VAL A 25 -15.68 22.56 5.78
N SER A 26 -16.46 23.54 5.31
CA SER A 26 -15.98 24.54 4.34
C SER A 26 -14.80 25.35 4.89
N GLN A 27 -14.82 25.75 6.17
CA GLN A 27 -13.69 26.44 6.79
C GLN A 27 -12.46 25.55 6.98
N ALA A 28 -12.65 24.26 7.25
CA ALA A 28 -11.54 23.31 7.34
C ALA A 28 -10.87 23.10 5.97
N LEU A 29 -11.67 22.93 4.90
CA LEU A 29 -11.18 22.82 3.53
C LEU A 29 -10.49 24.11 3.07
N LEU A 30 -11.07 25.28 3.35
CA LEU A 30 -10.46 26.55 2.95
C LEU A 30 -9.10 26.76 3.63
N LYS A 31 -8.95 26.34 4.90
CA LYS A 31 -7.67 26.34 5.60
C LYS A 31 -6.67 25.35 5.03
N HIS A 32 -7.14 24.19 4.56
CA HIS A 32 -6.30 23.21 3.87
C HIS A 32 -5.72 23.81 2.58
N TYR A 33 -6.58 24.34 1.71
CA TYR A 33 -6.15 24.97 0.46
C TYR A 33 -5.29 26.24 0.67
N GLN A 34 -5.55 27.02 1.72
CA GLN A 34 -4.71 28.17 2.07
C GLN A 34 -3.35 27.77 2.63
N ASN A 35 -3.23 26.57 3.23
CA ASN A 35 -1.93 26.02 3.63
C ASN A 35 -1.16 25.46 2.43
N GLU A 36 -1.84 24.95 1.40
CA GLU A 36 -1.23 24.54 0.11
C GLU A 36 -0.74 25.72 -0.74
N ALA A 37 -1.22 26.95 -0.47
CA ALA A 37 -0.74 28.16 -1.14
C ALA A 37 0.59 28.71 -0.56
N LYS A 38 1.19 28.04 0.44
CA LYS A 38 2.58 28.31 0.80
C LYS A 38 3.48 27.76 -0.30
N PRO A 39 4.57 28.46 -0.70
CA PRO A 39 5.53 27.88 -1.62
C PRO A 39 5.95 26.53 -1.06
N HIS A 40 5.87 25.47 -1.87
CA HIS A 40 6.37 24.13 -1.54
C HIS A 40 7.73 24.31 -0.84
N GLU A 41 7.76 24.16 0.48
CA GLU A 41 8.99 23.79 1.15
C GLU A 41 9.35 22.46 0.49
N GLU A 42 10.45 22.45 -0.27
CA GLU A 42 10.95 21.24 -0.93
C GLU A 42 10.88 20.11 0.10
N GLU A 43 10.04 19.10 -0.16
CA GLU A 43 9.89 17.99 0.78
C GLU A 43 11.29 17.49 1.15
N PRO A 44 11.57 17.26 2.44
CA PRO A 44 12.90 16.86 2.87
C PRO A 44 13.36 15.68 2.03
N PHE A 45 14.48 15.85 1.32
CA PHE A 45 15.02 14.83 0.42
C PHE A 45 15.41 13.61 1.25
N ALA A 46 14.54 12.60 1.26
CA ALA A 46 14.80 11.32 1.87
C ALA A 46 15.22 10.32 0.81
N LEU A 47 16.36 9.67 1.04
CA LEU A 47 16.85 8.58 0.23
C LEU A 47 16.50 7.27 0.94
N ILE A 48 15.62 6.49 0.33
CA ILE A 48 15.15 5.20 0.85
C ILE A 48 15.59 4.11 -0.13
N ALA A 49 16.08 2.99 0.40
CA ALA A 49 16.36 1.83 -0.42
C ALA A 49 15.05 1.16 -0.85
N ASP A 50 14.78 1.13 -2.16
CA ASP A 50 13.56 0.58 -2.76
C ASP A 50 13.84 -0.52 -3.78
N ASP A 51 15.11 -0.90 -3.97
CA ASP A 51 15.57 -1.96 -4.87
C ASP A 51 16.21 -3.12 -4.09
N ILE A 52 15.75 -4.35 -4.34
CA ILE A 52 16.25 -5.55 -3.66
C ILE A 52 17.74 -5.84 -3.91
N ARG A 53 18.33 -5.24 -4.95
CA ARG A 53 19.77 -5.30 -5.27
C ARG A 53 20.60 -4.37 -4.38
N MET A 54 19.97 -3.40 -3.72
CA MET A 54 20.63 -2.43 -2.84
C MET A 54 20.39 -2.70 -1.36
N VAL A 55 19.30 -3.40 -1.03
CA VAL A 55 18.94 -3.74 0.35
C VAL A 55 19.71 -4.98 0.81
N ARG A 56 20.36 -4.88 1.98
CA ARG A 56 20.99 -6.02 2.66
C ARG A 56 19.91 -6.93 3.24
N LEU A 57 20.15 -8.24 3.19
CA LEU A 57 19.21 -9.23 3.69
C LEU A 57 18.89 -9.01 5.18
N SER A 58 19.88 -8.65 6.00
CA SER A 58 19.67 -8.34 7.42
C SER A 58 18.71 -7.17 7.65
N ALA A 59 18.75 -6.12 6.82
CA ALA A 59 17.81 -5.01 6.90
C ALA A 59 16.40 -5.46 6.49
N PHE A 60 16.30 -6.23 5.40
CA PHE A 60 15.02 -6.79 4.95
C PHE A 60 14.36 -7.70 6.00
N ILE A 61 15.14 -8.56 6.67
CA ILE A 61 14.62 -9.44 7.73
C ILE A 61 14.03 -8.61 8.88
N LYS A 62 14.69 -7.52 9.29
CA LYS A 62 14.16 -6.60 10.32
C LYS A 62 12.84 -5.98 9.88
N CYS A 63 12.74 -5.50 8.64
CA CYS A 63 11.49 -4.97 8.10
C CYS A 63 10.38 -6.03 8.07
N TYR A 64 10.71 -7.25 7.61
CA TYR A 64 9.75 -8.33 7.44
C TYR A 64 9.19 -8.86 8.75
N THR A 65 10.05 -9.02 9.75
CA THR A 65 9.74 -9.72 11.01
C THR A 65 9.39 -8.78 12.16
N GLN A 66 10.02 -7.61 12.21
CA GLN A 66 9.87 -6.65 13.31
C GLN A 66 9.05 -5.41 12.90
N GLY A 67 8.71 -5.27 11.61
CA GLY A 67 8.03 -4.08 11.09
C GLY A 67 8.88 -2.81 11.13
N ASN A 68 10.20 -2.94 11.37
CA ASN A 68 11.10 -1.80 11.47
C ASN A 68 11.53 -1.33 10.08
N MET A 69 10.82 -0.34 9.53
CA MET A 69 11.10 0.23 8.21
C MET A 69 12.27 1.24 8.21
N ASP A 70 12.71 1.70 9.38
CA ASP A 70 13.85 2.63 9.49
C ASP A 70 15.14 2.00 8.95
N ALA A 71 15.21 0.66 8.91
CA ALA A 71 16.31 -0.07 8.30
C ALA A 71 16.45 0.14 6.77
N LEU A 72 15.44 0.74 6.12
CA LEU A 72 15.46 1.07 4.69
C LEU A 72 15.98 2.49 4.40
N VAL A 73 16.17 3.32 5.43
CA VAL A 73 16.57 4.72 5.26
C VAL A 73 18.07 4.81 5.00
N LEU A 74 18.45 5.41 3.88
CA LEU A 74 19.84 5.67 3.51
C LEU A 74 20.26 7.09 3.90
N ALA A 75 19.37 8.07 3.75
CA ALA A 75 19.59 9.45 4.17
C ALA A 75 18.25 10.21 4.34
N GLY A 76 18.25 11.28 5.12
CA GLY A 76 17.09 12.16 5.32
C GLY A 76 16.04 11.58 6.28
N ASP A 77 14.91 12.29 6.36
CA ASP A 77 13.79 11.97 7.27
C ASP A 77 12.53 11.64 6.44
N PRO A 78 12.36 10.37 6.01
CA PRO A 78 11.22 10.00 5.18
C PRO A 78 9.91 10.00 5.96
N THR A 79 8.83 10.27 5.24
CA THR A 79 7.48 10.10 5.79
C THR A 79 7.10 8.62 5.88
N GLU A 80 6.16 8.30 6.77
CA GLU A 80 5.63 6.94 6.91
C GLU A 80 5.06 6.40 5.58
N ALA A 81 4.45 7.28 4.77
CA ALA A 81 3.94 6.92 3.45
C ALA A 81 5.06 6.52 2.47
N GLN A 82 6.19 7.24 2.47
CA GLN A 82 7.34 6.90 1.63
C GLN A 82 7.97 5.57 2.05
N LEU A 83 8.10 5.32 3.36
CA LEU A 83 8.58 4.04 3.89
C LEU A 83 7.64 2.88 3.52
N ALA A 84 6.33 3.07 3.68
CA ALA A 84 5.34 2.08 3.31
C ALA A 84 5.40 1.75 1.80
N ALA A 85 5.54 2.77 0.95
CA ALA A 85 5.65 2.59 -0.50
C ALA A 85 6.92 1.82 -0.88
N ALA A 86 8.08 2.20 -0.34
CA ALA A 86 9.35 1.51 -0.56
C ALA A 86 9.28 0.04 -0.11
N TRP A 87 8.70 -0.21 1.06
CA TRP A 87 8.52 -1.57 1.58
C TRP A 87 7.62 -2.43 0.70
N GLN A 88 6.51 -1.86 0.19
CA GLN A 88 5.64 -2.60 -0.73
C GLN A 88 6.36 -2.93 -2.05
N SER A 89 7.14 -1.99 -2.60
CA SER A 89 7.97 -2.22 -3.79
C SER A 89 8.97 -3.36 -3.57
N LEU A 90 9.71 -3.34 -2.46
CA LEU A 90 10.69 -4.37 -2.11
C LEU A 90 10.06 -5.76 -1.96
N LYS A 91 8.89 -5.86 -1.32
CA LYS A 91 8.19 -7.15 -1.18
C LYS A 91 7.80 -7.75 -2.51
N LEU A 92 7.30 -6.94 -3.46
CA LEU A 92 6.96 -7.44 -4.79
C LEU A 92 8.20 -7.95 -5.53
N GLN A 93 9.27 -7.16 -5.53
CA GLN A 93 10.54 -7.57 -6.12
C GLN A 93 11.06 -8.86 -5.48
N TYR A 94 10.96 -9.01 -4.15
CA TYR A 94 11.30 -10.24 -3.44
C TYR A 94 10.44 -11.43 -3.86
N TYR A 95 9.13 -11.28 -3.99
CA TYR A 95 8.24 -12.37 -4.42
C TYR A 95 8.52 -12.82 -5.86
N ASP A 96 8.77 -11.86 -6.75
CA ASP A 96 9.18 -12.15 -8.14
C ASP A 96 10.55 -12.86 -8.19
N ALA A 97 11.54 -12.28 -7.50
CA ALA A 97 12.89 -12.81 -7.44
C ALA A 97 12.97 -14.17 -6.73
N SER A 98 12.09 -14.48 -5.77
CA SER A 98 12.00 -15.80 -5.13
C SER A 98 11.17 -16.80 -5.94
N GLY A 99 10.43 -16.36 -6.96
CA GLY A 99 9.57 -17.21 -7.79
C GLY A 99 8.26 -17.58 -7.10
N ASN A 100 7.87 -16.85 -6.05
CA ASN A 100 6.60 -17.03 -5.36
C ASN A 100 5.49 -16.30 -6.12
N GLY A 101 5.04 -16.89 -7.23
CA GLY A 101 4.03 -16.29 -8.11
C GLY A 101 2.70 -16.00 -7.40
N ALA A 102 2.28 -16.85 -6.45
CA ALA A 102 1.05 -16.63 -5.70
C ALA A 102 1.14 -15.39 -4.80
N ALA A 103 2.25 -15.23 -4.06
CA ALA A 103 2.47 -14.04 -3.23
C ALA A 103 2.65 -12.76 -4.05
N LEU A 104 3.32 -12.86 -5.22
CA LEU A 104 3.45 -11.75 -6.17
C LEU A 104 2.07 -11.28 -6.64
N GLN A 105 1.24 -12.20 -7.15
CA GLN A 105 -0.12 -11.88 -7.62
C GLN A 105 -1.02 -11.32 -6.52
N ALA A 106 -0.89 -11.81 -5.28
CA ALA A 106 -1.60 -11.24 -4.13
C ALA A 106 -1.12 -9.81 -3.82
N GLY A 107 0.19 -9.57 -3.87
CA GLY A 107 0.76 -8.24 -3.68
C GLY A 107 0.34 -7.23 -4.76
N GLU A 108 0.35 -7.62 -6.04
CA GLU A 108 -0.12 -6.80 -7.16
C GLU A 108 -1.60 -6.45 -7.02
N ARG A 109 -2.44 -7.42 -6.64
CA ARG A 109 -3.87 -7.17 -6.37
C ARG A 109 -4.07 -6.23 -5.19
N GLN A 110 -3.27 -6.33 -4.13
CA GLN A 110 -3.32 -5.39 -3.01
C GLN A 110 -2.95 -3.96 -3.43
N GLN A 111 -1.94 -3.80 -4.30
CA GLN A 111 -1.59 -2.48 -4.85
C GLN A 111 -2.72 -1.90 -5.72
N LEU A 112 -3.31 -2.73 -6.58
CA LEU A 112 -4.44 -2.32 -7.41
C LEU A 112 -5.65 -1.93 -6.56
N LEU A 113 -5.95 -2.69 -5.51
CA LEU A 113 -7.00 -2.35 -4.54
C LEU A 113 -6.75 -0.99 -3.90
N ASN A 114 -5.51 -0.73 -3.43
CA ASN A 114 -5.16 0.56 -2.85
C ASN A 114 -5.32 1.71 -3.85
N ALA A 115 -4.95 1.50 -5.12
CA ALA A 115 -5.14 2.48 -6.18
C ALA A 115 -6.63 2.78 -6.40
N TYR A 116 -7.50 1.77 -6.40
CA TYR A 116 -8.96 1.97 -6.49
C TYR A 116 -9.51 2.74 -5.29
N ILE A 117 -9.08 2.41 -4.07
CA ILE A 117 -9.50 3.12 -2.86
C ILE A 117 -9.11 4.60 -2.95
N LEU A 118 -7.86 4.90 -3.33
CA LEU A 118 -7.37 6.27 -3.47
C LEU A 118 -8.12 7.03 -4.56
N PHE A 119 -8.31 6.42 -5.74
CA PHE A 119 -9.06 7.00 -6.85
C PHE A 119 -10.50 7.35 -6.42
N ILE A 120 -11.25 6.38 -5.88
CA ILE A 120 -12.64 6.58 -5.46
C ILE A 120 -12.73 7.68 -4.40
N ASN A 121 -11.83 7.67 -3.40
CA ASN A 121 -11.83 8.68 -2.34
C ASN A 121 -11.53 10.08 -2.89
N ARG A 122 -10.53 10.21 -3.77
CA ARG A 122 -10.18 11.48 -4.40
C ARG A 122 -11.37 12.03 -5.20
N VAL A 123 -11.97 11.21 -6.08
CA VAL A 123 -13.13 11.65 -6.88
C VAL A 123 -14.29 12.07 -5.97
N ARG A 124 -14.61 11.30 -4.94
CA ARG A 124 -15.65 11.66 -3.96
C ARG A 124 -15.37 12.98 -3.25
N LEU A 125 -14.12 13.24 -2.83
CA LEU A 125 -13.72 14.50 -2.21
C LEU A 125 -13.87 15.66 -3.19
N ASN A 126 -13.43 15.49 -4.43
CA ASN A 126 -13.57 16.48 -5.50
C ASN A 126 -15.05 16.80 -5.78
N MET A 127 -15.91 15.79 -5.85
CA MET A 127 -17.35 15.98 -5.99
C MET A 127 -17.98 16.72 -4.81
N GLN A 128 -17.60 16.37 -3.56
CA GLN A 128 -18.09 17.06 -2.36
C GLN A 128 -17.66 18.53 -2.30
N ALA A 129 -16.42 18.82 -2.70
CA ALA A 129 -15.90 20.16 -2.80
C ALA A 129 -16.69 20.97 -3.85
N LEU A 130 -16.90 20.42 -5.04
CA LEU A 130 -17.68 21.07 -6.11
C LEU A 130 -19.15 21.30 -5.74
N ALA A 131 -19.78 20.35 -5.05
CA ALA A 131 -21.15 20.49 -4.55
C ALA A 131 -21.29 21.65 -3.54
N THR A 132 -20.21 22.00 -2.84
CA THR A 132 -20.18 23.11 -1.88
C THR A 132 -19.83 24.43 -2.56
N HIS A 133 -18.82 24.42 -3.43
CA HIS A 133 -18.38 25.60 -4.16
C HIS A 133 -17.75 25.20 -5.50
N TYR A 134 -18.21 25.84 -6.57
CA TYR A 134 -17.65 25.62 -7.90
C TYR A 134 -16.18 26.05 -7.97
N HIS A 135 -15.31 25.16 -8.43
CA HIS A 135 -13.89 25.44 -8.61
C HIS A 135 -13.36 24.83 -9.92
N ALA A 136 -12.87 25.67 -10.83
CA ALA A 136 -12.43 25.23 -12.16
C ALA A 136 -11.25 24.25 -12.13
N GLY A 137 -10.36 24.36 -11.13
CA GLY A 137 -9.25 23.42 -10.96
C GLY A 137 -9.72 21.99 -10.67
N ILE A 138 -10.76 21.84 -9.84
CA ILE A 138 -11.31 20.52 -9.50
C ILE A 138 -12.04 19.92 -10.71
N VAL A 139 -12.70 20.77 -11.51
CA VAL A 139 -13.29 20.34 -12.79
C VAL A 139 -12.22 19.82 -13.75
N ALA A 140 -11.05 20.47 -13.80
CA ALA A 140 -9.94 20.00 -14.63
C ALA A 140 -9.43 18.63 -14.15
N GLU A 141 -9.22 18.44 -12.85
CA GLU A 141 -8.82 17.14 -12.28
C GLU A 141 -9.83 16.02 -12.61
N LEU A 142 -11.14 16.28 -12.47
CA LEU A 142 -12.16 15.29 -12.83
C LEU A 142 -12.15 14.95 -14.32
N LYS A 143 -11.86 15.93 -15.20
CA LYS A 143 -11.72 15.69 -16.63
C LYS A 143 -10.45 14.89 -16.96
N GLU A 144 -9.34 15.15 -16.28
CA GLU A 144 -8.12 14.35 -16.40
C GLU A 144 -8.34 12.90 -15.95
N ASP A 145 -9.23 12.70 -14.98
CA ASP A 145 -9.69 11.38 -14.52
C ASP A 145 -10.67 10.70 -15.51
N GLY A 146 -11.01 11.35 -16.62
CA GLY A 146 -11.85 10.80 -17.69
C GLY A 146 -13.35 11.11 -17.57
N PHE A 147 -13.76 11.95 -16.62
CA PHE A 147 -15.15 12.37 -16.48
C PHE A 147 -15.47 13.54 -17.42
N ASP A 148 -15.73 13.22 -18.69
CA ASP A 148 -15.98 14.18 -19.79
C ASP A 148 -17.39 14.80 -19.77
N TYR A 149 -17.82 15.27 -18.61
CA TYR A 149 -19.05 16.02 -18.44
C TYR A 149 -18.83 17.53 -18.62
N PRO A 150 -19.88 18.31 -18.95
CA PRO A 150 -19.76 19.76 -19.04
C PRO A 150 -19.20 20.39 -17.77
N LEU A 151 -19.68 19.92 -16.60
CA LEU A 151 -19.30 20.38 -15.26
C LEU A 151 -19.35 21.90 -15.16
N THR A 152 -20.45 22.50 -15.61
CA THR A 152 -20.69 23.94 -15.51
C THR A 152 -21.53 24.25 -14.28
N PRO A 153 -21.51 25.48 -13.73
CA PRO A 153 -22.36 25.82 -12.58
C PRO A 153 -23.86 25.53 -12.79
N ALA A 154 -24.34 25.55 -14.04
CA ALA A 154 -25.73 25.28 -14.37
C ALA A 154 -26.08 23.77 -14.43
N THR A 155 -25.12 22.93 -14.81
CA THR A 155 -25.30 21.48 -15.00
C THR A 155 -24.68 20.65 -13.86
N LEU A 156 -23.95 21.31 -12.95
CA LEU A 156 -23.07 20.68 -11.97
C LEU A 156 -23.77 19.59 -11.16
N GLN A 157 -24.98 19.84 -10.69
CA GLN A 157 -25.68 18.88 -9.84
C GLN A 157 -25.99 17.58 -10.58
N ASP A 158 -26.46 17.67 -11.83
CA ASP A 158 -26.77 16.52 -12.66
C ASP A 158 -25.49 15.80 -13.10
N ASP A 159 -24.47 16.56 -13.51
CA ASP A 159 -23.15 16.03 -13.89
C ASP A 159 -22.49 15.26 -12.73
N LEU A 160 -22.53 15.79 -11.51
CA LEU A 160 -22.03 15.10 -10.32
C LEU A 160 -22.84 13.83 -10.02
N GLN A 161 -24.15 13.81 -10.28
CA GLN A 161 -24.96 12.59 -10.13
C GLN A 161 -24.56 11.53 -11.16
N TYR A 162 -24.23 11.91 -12.40
CA TYR A 162 -23.72 10.97 -13.41
C TYR A 162 -22.37 10.39 -13.01
N ILE A 163 -21.43 11.24 -12.57
CA ILE A 163 -20.13 10.79 -12.03
C ILE A 163 -20.33 9.84 -10.85
N SER A 164 -21.27 10.16 -9.94
CA SER A 164 -21.61 9.27 -8.81
C SER A 164 -22.06 7.90 -9.28
N ASN A 165 -22.85 7.82 -10.35
CA ASN A 165 -23.34 6.55 -10.88
C ASN A 165 -22.21 5.75 -11.55
N GLU A 166 -21.28 6.42 -12.24
CA GLU A 166 -20.10 5.76 -12.79
C GLU A 166 -19.16 5.22 -11.71
N LEU A 167 -18.99 5.95 -10.60
CA LEU A 167 -18.19 5.50 -9.46
C LEU A 167 -18.67 4.17 -8.87
N VAL A 168 -19.96 3.85 -8.97
CA VAL A 168 -20.48 2.54 -8.53
C VAL A 168 -19.76 1.39 -9.26
N GLY A 169 -19.42 1.55 -10.54
CA GLY A 169 -18.67 0.54 -11.28
C GLY A 169 -17.26 0.32 -10.73
N TRP A 170 -16.62 1.37 -10.23
CA TRP A 170 -15.32 1.29 -9.56
C TRP A 170 -15.43 0.67 -8.17
N GLU A 171 -16.49 0.97 -7.43
CA GLU A 171 -16.78 0.36 -6.12
C GLU A 171 -16.98 -1.15 -6.24
N VAL A 172 -17.73 -1.61 -7.24
CA VAL A 172 -17.89 -3.05 -7.51
C VAL A 172 -16.54 -3.73 -7.80
N LYS A 173 -15.68 -3.11 -8.62
CA LYS A 173 -14.34 -3.64 -8.90
C LYS A 173 -13.47 -3.71 -7.63
N LYS A 174 -13.56 -2.68 -6.78
CA LYS A 174 -12.87 -2.62 -5.49
C LYS A 174 -13.35 -3.75 -4.57
N GLU A 175 -14.66 -3.92 -4.40
CA GLU A 175 -15.25 -4.99 -3.58
C GLU A 175 -14.88 -6.39 -4.09
N GLN A 176 -14.82 -6.57 -5.41
CA GLN A 176 -14.39 -7.82 -6.01
C GLN A 176 -12.92 -8.14 -5.65
N LEU A 177 -12.01 -7.17 -5.76
CA LEU A 177 -10.62 -7.36 -5.35
C LEU A 177 -10.47 -7.63 -3.85
N GLU A 178 -11.23 -6.94 -3.00
CA GLU A 178 -11.26 -7.21 -1.55
C GLU A 178 -11.66 -8.67 -1.27
N LYS A 179 -12.68 -9.17 -1.97
CA LYS A 179 -13.13 -10.55 -1.83
C LYS A 179 -12.07 -11.55 -2.30
N GLU A 180 -11.44 -11.31 -3.44
CA GLU A 180 -10.39 -12.19 -3.97
C GLU A 180 -9.18 -12.28 -3.03
N LEU A 181 -8.75 -11.15 -2.47
CA LEU A 181 -7.67 -11.11 -1.47
C LEU A 181 -8.06 -11.84 -0.17
N GLN A 182 -9.31 -11.69 0.27
CA GLN A 182 -9.82 -12.42 1.44
C GLN A 182 -9.86 -13.92 1.17
N ASP A 183 -10.29 -14.36 -0.01
CA ASP A 183 -10.32 -15.76 -0.40
C ASP A 183 -8.91 -16.36 -0.45
N ASP A 184 -7.92 -15.62 -0.94
CA ASP A 184 -6.51 -16.03 -0.92
C ASP A 184 -5.95 -16.13 0.49
N HIS A 185 -6.27 -15.17 1.36
CA HIS A 185 -5.89 -15.21 2.76
C HIS A 185 -6.50 -16.46 3.44
N ASN A 186 -7.77 -16.75 3.19
CA ASN A 186 -8.46 -17.92 3.74
C ASN A 186 -7.90 -19.24 3.20
N ARG A 187 -7.40 -19.28 1.95
CA ARG A 187 -6.76 -20.46 1.35
C ARG A 187 -5.32 -20.67 1.83
N SER A 188 -4.64 -19.59 2.21
CA SER A 188 -3.30 -19.63 2.81
C SER A 188 -3.37 -20.19 4.23
N ASN A 189 -3.51 -21.52 4.36
CA ASN A 189 -3.59 -22.27 5.62
C ASN A 189 -2.34 -22.17 6.52
N SER A 190 -1.30 -21.43 6.13
CA SER A 190 -0.12 -21.24 6.96
C SER A 190 -0.28 -19.99 7.82
N ASN A 191 -0.80 -20.16 9.03
CA ASN A 191 -0.59 -19.22 10.14
C ASN A 191 0.89 -19.20 10.61
N THR A 192 1.82 -19.64 9.76
CA THR A 192 3.24 -19.71 10.03
C THR A 192 3.76 -18.28 10.02
N ILE A 193 3.93 -17.73 11.21
CA ILE A 193 4.63 -16.48 11.41
C ILE A 193 6.06 -16.69 10.95
N ILE A 194 6.46 -16.00 9.90
CA ILE A 194 7.84 -16.00 9.43
C ILE A 194 8.67 -15.22 10.46
N THR A 195 9.62 -15.90 11.09
CA THR A 195 10.53 -15.33 12.08
C THR A 195 11.90 -15.03 11.45
N GLU A 196 12.77 -14.37 12.20
CA GLU A 196 14.17 -14.20 11.79
C GLU A 196 14.87 -15.55 11.60
N ASP A 197 14.61 -16.52 12.51
CA ASP A 197 15.17 -17.87 12.44
C ASP A 197 14.84 -18.58 11.12
N TYR A 198 13.65 -18.36 10.54
CA TYR A 198 13.29 -18.91 9.23
C TYR A 198 14.33 -18.53 8.15
N PHE A 199 14.74 -17.27 8.10
CA PHE A 199 15.72 -16.80 7.13
C PHE A 199 17.13 -17.32 7.46
N LEU A 200 17.49 -17.36 8.75
CA LEU A 200 18.80 -17.84 9.18
C LEU A 200 18.98 -19.35 8.91
N GLU A 201 17.93 -20.15 9.07
CA GLU A 201 17.94 -21.59 8.71
C GLU A 201 18.12 -21.78 7.21
N GLN A 202 17.40 -21.03 6.38
CA GLN A 202 17.57 -21.07 4.92
C GLN A 202 18.99 -20.64 4.52
N LEU A 203 19.53 -19.56 5.10
CA LEU A 203 20.90 -19.14 4.88
C LEU A 203 21.92 -20.20 5.33
N ALA A 204 21.66 -20.94 6.40
CA ALA A 204 22.56 -22.00 6.86
C ALA A 204 22.65 -23.13 5.82
N GLU A 205 21.54 -23.51 5.20
CA GLU A 205 21.54 -24.48 4.10
C GLU A 205 22.21 -23.93 2.84
N LEU A 206 21.92 -22.68 2.46
CA LEU A 206 22.58 -22.02 1.33
C LEU A 206 24.09 -21.93 1.53
N ARG A 207 24.53 -21.59 2.75
CA ARG A 207 25.94 -21.52 3.13
C ARG A 207 26.64 -22.87 2.90
N LYS A 208 26.01 -23.98 3.31
CA LYS A 208 26.55 -25.34 3.08
C LYS A 208 26.60 -25.66 1.59
N PHE A 209 25.54 -25.33 0.85
CA PHE A 209 25.42 -25.62 -0.57
C PHE A 209 26.44 -24.84 -1.43
N GLU A 210 26.62 -23.55 -1.18
CA GLU A 210 27.53 -22.69 -1.94
C GLU A 210 28.98 -22.72 -1.41
N GLY A 211 29.21 -23.37 -0.26
CA GLY A 211 30.54 -23.54 0.31
C GLY A 211 31.09 -22.28 1.01
N TYR A 212 30.22 -21.40 1.49
CA TYR A 212 30.65 -20.20 2.21
C TYR A 212 31.22 -20.54 3.59
N ASN A 213 32.42 -20.02 3.88
CA ASN A 213 33.05 -20.16 5.19
C ASN A 213 32.60 -19.07 6.20
N THR A 214 31.89 -18.04 5.73
CA THR A 214 31.39 -16.92 6.54
C THR A 214 30.27 -17.36 7.50
N PRO A 215 30.23 -16.87 8.76
CA PRO A 215 29.10 -17.08 9.66
C PRO A 215 27.77 -16.59 9.06
N VAL A 216 26.66 -17.27 9.37
CA VAL A 216 25.32 -16.98 8.79
C VAL A 216 24.89 -15.53 9.03
N THR A 217 25.12 -15.00 10.24
CA THR A 217 24.78 -13.61 10.60
C THR A 217 25.52 -12.60 9.74
N ARG A 218 26.82 -12.79 9.57
CA ARG A 218 27.66 -11.94 8.72
C ARG A 218 27.31 -12.09 7.24
N LEU A 219 26.95 -13.30 6.80
CA LEU A 219 26.47 -13.53 5.45
C LEU A 219 25.19 -12.74 5.17
N ALA A 220 24.26 -12.65 6.12
CA ALA A 220 23.05 -11.85 5.99
C ALA A 220 23.32 -10.33 5.90
N GLU A 221 24.41 -9.84 6.50
CA GLU A 221 24.83 -8.43 6.43
C GLU A 221 25.54 -8.09 5.10
N GLU A 222 26.26 -9.06 4.54
CA GLU A 222 27.04 -8.88 3.30
C GLU A 222 26.20 -9.17 2.04
N MET A 223 25.19 -10.04 2.13
CA MET A 223 24.35 -10.46 1.00
C MET A 223 23.19 -9.49 0.76
N THR A 224 22.87 -9.22 -0.50
CA THR A 224 21.67 -8.47 -0.87
C THR A 224 20.43 -9.38 -0.88
N VAL A 225 19.23 -8.81 -0.79
CA VAL A 225 17.98 -9.58 -0.92
C VAL A 225 17.91 -10.29 -2.27
N TYR A 226 18.39 -9.63 -3.34
CA TYR A 226 18.48 -10.25 -4.66
C TYR A 226 19.39 -11.48 -4.69
N ASP A 227 20.62 -11.36 -4.16
CA ASP A 227 21.58 -12.47 -4.13
C ASP A 227 21.01 -13.68 -3.36
N TYR A 228 20.31 -13.39 -2.26
CA TYR A 228 19.61 -14.40 -1.48
C TYR A 228 18.56 -15.15 -2.30
N CYS A 229 17.66 -14.43 -2.97
CA CYS A 229 16.62 -15.01 -3.82
C CYS A 229 17.19 -15.88 -4.94
N ILE A 230 18.26 -15.43 -5.60
CA ILE A 230 18.92 -16.17 -6.67
C ILE A 230 19.58 -17.44 -6.12
N SER A 231 20.25 -17.35 -4.97
CA SER A 231 20.89 -18.49 -4.31
C SER A 231 19.84 -19.55 -3.91
N LEU A 232 18.70 -19.10 -3.37
CA LEU A 232 17.57 -19.97 -3.03
C LEU A 232 16.99 -20.69 -4.25
N LYS A 233 16.81 -19.98 -5.38
CA LYS A 233 16.37 -20.60 -6.64
C LYS A 233 17.34 -21.68 -7.11
N ARG A 234 18.65 -21.42 -7.07
CA ARG A 234 19.68 -22.41 -7.45
C ARG A 234 19.64 -23.64 -6.55
N TYR A 235 19.55 -23.42 -5.24
CA TYR A 235 19.47 -24.49 -4.25
C TYR A 235 18.23 -25.38 -4.47
N ASN A 236 17.06 -24.77 -4.65
CA ASN A 236 15.81 -25.50 -4.89
C ASN A 236 15.89 -26.34 -6.19
N ALA A 237 16.39 -25.75 -7.27
CA ALA A 237 16.58 -26.47 -8.53
C ALA A 237 17.57 -27.64 -8.42
N HIS A 238 18.60 -27.50 -7.59
CA HIS A 238 19.54 -28.59 -7.30
C HIS A 238 18.88 -29.70 -6.47
N ALA A 239 18.15 -29.33 -5.42
CA ALA A 239 17.44 -30.29 -4.57
C ALA A 239 16.40 -31.11 -5.36
N GLU A 240 15.65 -30.47 -6.26
CA GLU A 240 14.70 -31.15 -7.15
C GLU A 240 15.38 -32.16 -8.08
N ARG A 241 16.54 -31.80 -8.67
CA ARG A 241 17.30 -32.72 -9.53
C ARG A 241 17.76 -33.96 -8.75
N LEU A 242 18.27 -33.79 -7.53
CA LEU A 242 18.69 -34.90 -6.69
C LEU A 242 17.51 -35.80 -6.31
N LEU A 243 16.35 -35.21 -6.02
CA LEU A 243 15.15 -35.98 -5.71
C LEU A 243 14.71 -36.83 -6.91
N ASN A 244 14.69 -36.24 -8.11
CA ASN A 244 14.30 -36.94 -9.34
C ASN A 244 15.28 -38.06 -9.69
N GLN A 245 16.59 -37.86 -9.49
CA GLN A 245 17.60 -38.90 -9.69
C GLN A 245 17.40 -40.09 -8.76
N LYS A 246 17.18 -39.84 -7.46
CA LYS A 246 16.90 -40.92 -6.49
C LYS A 246 15.65 -41.72 -6.85
N GLN A 247 14.58 -41.04 -7.27
CA GLN A 247 13.37 -41.71 -7.72
C GLN A 247 13.63 -42.58 -8.95
N GLN A 248 14.37 -42.08 -9.94
CA GLN A 248 14.72 -42.86 -11.14
C GLN A 248 15.56 -44.10 -10.81
N GLU A 249 16.51 -44.00 -9.88
CA GLU A 249 17.31 -45.12 -9.40
C GLU A 249 16.42 -46.17 -8.69
N GLU A 250 15.49 -45.74 -7.83
CA GLU A 250 14.55 -46.64 -7.15
C GLU A 250 13.61 -47.37 -8.12
N TYR A 251 13.19 -46.73 -9.21
CA TYR A 251 12.40 -47.38 -10.26
C TYR A 251 13.22 -48.34 -11.11
N ALA A 252 14.51 -48.08 -11.34
CA ALA A 252 15.39 -48.97 -12.10
C ALA A 252 15.75 -50.27 -11.36
N HIS A 253 15.61 -50.27 -10.02
CA HIS A 253 15.89 -51.43 -9.16
C HIS A 253 14.65 -52.26 -8.79
N ARG A 254 13.46 -51.90 -9.29
CA ARG A 254 12.21 -52.66 -9.12
C ARG A 254 11.87 -53.41 -10.39
#